data_AF-A0A897MSF1-F1
#
_entry.id   AF-A0A897MSF1-F1
#
_cell.length_a   1.000
_cell.length_b   1.000
_cell.length_c   1.000
_cell.angle_alpha   90.00
_cell.angle_beta   90.00
_cell.angle_gamma   90.00
#
_symmetry.space_group_name_H-M   'P 1'
#
loop_
_entity.id
_entity.type
_entity.pdbx_description
1 polymer ?
#
loop_
_entity_poly.entity_id
_entity_poly.type
_entity_poly.pdbx_seq_one_letter_code
_entity_poly.pdbx_strand_id
1 'polypeptide(L)' 'MKNVSDHATTGWQDSTTERAGGVETVERYETDEGVVFFDADNPLAWVEATRTVKLDNQV' A
#
# COMPACT_ATOMS: atom_id res chain seq x y z
N MET A 1 13.90 -24.39 -15.41
CA MET A 1 12.89 -23.32 -15.40
C MET A 1 12.89 -22.68 -14.02
N LYS A 2 13.09 -21.36 -13.89
CA LYS A 2 12.98 -20.66 -12.59
C LYS A 2 11.54 -20.16 -12.46
N ASN A 3 10.84 -20.60 -11.42
CA ASN A 3 9.50 -20.11 -11.08
C ASN A 3 9.62 -18.61 -10.76
N VAL A 4 9.11 -17.76 -11.65
CA VAL A 4 8.93 -16.34 -11.36
C VAL A 4 7.62 -16.25 -10.59
N SER A 5 7.71 -15.89 -9.31
CA SER A 5 6.51 -15.58 -8.53
C SER A 5 5.96 -14.24 -9.01
N ASP A 6 4.64 -14.10 -9.11
CA ASP A 6 3.95 -12.84 -9.46
C ASP A 6 4.03 -11.77 -8.36
N HIS A 7 4.77 -12.02 -7.28
CA HIS A 7 5.21 -10.96 -6.37
C HIS A 7 6.15 -10.05 -7.15
N ALA A 8 5.82 -8.75 -7.24
CA ALA A 8 6.62 -7.69 -7.83
C ALA A 8 8.13 -7.90 -7.57
N THR A 9 8.80 -8.57 -8.49
CA THR A 9 10.25 -8.76 -8.47
C THR A 9 10.82 -7.65 -9.32
N THR A 10 10.68 -6.43 -8.81
CA THR A 10 11.59 -5.37 -9.17
C THR A 10 12.75 -5.53 -8.21
N GLY A 11 13.96 -5.73 -8.75
CA GLY A 11 15.17 -5.98 -7.97
C GLY A 11 15.24 -5.06 -6.77
N TRP A 12 15.69 -5.61 -5.64
CA TRP A 12 15.94 -4.89 -4.39
C TRP A 12 16.89 -3.70 -4.66
N GLN A 13 16.33 -2.61 -5.17
CA GLN A 13 16.93 -1.30 -5.17
C GLN A 13 16.87 -0.88 -3.72
N ASP A 14 18.04 -0.63 -3.16
CA ASP A 14 18.22 -0.01 -1.87
C ASP A 14 17.22 1.16 -1.74
N SER A 15 16.13 0.93 -1.03
CA SER A 15 15.00 1.87 -0.93
C SER A 15 15.28 2.98 0.08
N THR A 16 16.55 3.24 0.39
CA THR A 16 17.00 4.31 1.29
C THR A 16 16.83 5.69 0.67
N THR A 17 16.61 5.79 -0.64
CA THR A 17 16.40 7.07 -1.31
C THR A 17 14.90 7.33 -1.44
N GLU A 18 14.41 8.21 -0.55
CA GLU A 18 13.17 9.04 -0.64
C GLU A 18 11.84 8.45 -0.12
N ARG A 19 11.85 7.72 1.01
CA ARG A 19 10.62 7.47 1.79
C ARG A 19 10.18 8.71 2.58
N ALA A 20 9.63 9.70 1.89
CA ALA A 20 8.84 10.77 2.51
C ALA A 20 7.56 11.13 1.73
N GLY A 21 7.45 10.74 0.44
CA GLY A 21 6.29 11.06 -0.41
C GLY A 21 5.25 9.93 -0.59
N GLY A 22 5.46 8.76 0.00
CA GLY A 22 4.60 7.58 -0.27
C GLY A 22 3.20 7.61 0.36
N VAL A 23 2.77 8.72 0.96
CA VAL A 23 1.41 8.90 1.51
C VAL A 23 0.56 9.79 0.59
N GLU A 24 1.20 10.58 -0.27
CA GLU A 24 0.55 11.61 -1.09
C GLU A 24 -0.45 11.00 -2.09
N THR A 25 -0.13 9.80 -2.57
CA THR A 25 -0.90 9.03 -3.55
C THR A 25 -1.74 7.93 -2.91
N VAL A 26 -1.74 7.82 -1.57
CA VAL A 26 -2.51 6.80 -0.86
C VAL A 26 -3.96 7.23 -0.79
N GLU A 27 -4.82 6.40 -1.34
CA GLU A 27 -6.27 6.60 -1.38
C GLU A 27 -6.99 5.42 -0.72
N ARG A 28 -8.31 5.57 -0.53
CA ARG A 28 -9.16 4.51 0.01
C ARG A 28 -10.53 4.49 -0.64
N TYR A 29 -11.10 3.30 -0.77
CA TYR A 29 -12.52 3.12 -1.09
C TYR A 29 -13.19 2.19 -0.07
N GLU A 30 -14.50 2.35 0.07
CA GLU A 30 -15.34 1.56 0.99
C GLU A 30 -16.21 0.61 0.17
N THR A 31 -16.33 -0.63 0.64
CA THR A 31 -17.23 -1.65 0.11
C THR A 31 -18.12 -2.17 1.25
N ASP A 32 -19.09 -3.03 0.91
CA ASP A 32 -19.89 -3.73 1.92
C ASP A 32 -19.04 -4.69 2.79
N GLU A 33 -17.86 -5.10 2.32
CA GLU A 33 -16.97 -6.08 2.97
C GLU A 33 -15.86 -5.44 3.81
N GLY A 34 -15.52 -4.18 3.56
CA GLY A 34 -14.47 -3.48 4.29
C GLY A 34 -13.95 -2.21 3.62
N VAL A 35 -12.71 -1.88 3.94
CA VAL A 35 -12.00 -0.71 3.38
C VAL A 35 -10.69 -1.16 2.78
N VAL A 36 -10.43 -0.71 1.56
CA VAL A 36 -9.16 -0.95 0.86
C VAL A 36 -8.37 0.35 0.82
N PHE A 37 -7.12 0.29 1.25
CA PHE A 37 -6.12 1.33 1.06
C PHE A 37 -5.20 0.91 -0.07
N PHE A 38 -4.90 1.83 -0.97
CA PHE A 38 -4.04 1.57 -2.12
C PHE A 38 -3.22 2.82 -2.47
N ASP A 39 -2.07 2.60 -3.09
CA ASP A 39 -1.26 3.67 -3.68
C ASP A 39 -1.63 3.81 -5.17
N ALA A 40 -2.10 5.00 -5.58
CA ALA A 40 -2.51 5.26 -6.96
C ALA A 40 -1.35 5.17 -7.98
N ASP A 41 -0.11 5.43 -7.53
CA ASP A 41 1.10 5.36 -8.36
C ASP A 41 1.75 3.98 -8.32
N ASN A 42 1.34 3.12 -7.38
CA ASN A 42 1.80 1.73 -7.29
C ASN A 42 0.62 0.76 -7.07
N PRO A 43 -0.05 0.29 -8.14
CA PRO A 43 -1.22 -0.58 -8.06
C PRO A 43 -1.02 -1.92 -7.35
N LEU A 44 0.24 -2.33 -7.11
CA LEU A 44 0.56 -3.55 -6.36
C LEU A 44 0.70 -3.32 -4.85
N ALA A 45 0.71 -2.06 -4.40
CA ALA A 45 0.74 -1.68 -3.00
C ALA A 45 -0.68 -1.42 -2.49
N TRP A 46 -1.33 -2.45 -1.95
CA TRP A 46 -2.66 -2.35 -1.36
C TRP A 46 -2.79 -3.23 -0.11
N VAL A 47 -3.72 -2.84 0.76
CA VAL A 47 -4.13 -3.60 1.94
C VAL A 47 -5.63 -3.46 2.16
N GLU A 48 -6.29 -4.58 2.46
CA GLU A 48 -7.70 -4.62 2.83
C GLU A 48 -7.86 -4.82 4.33
N ALA A 49 -8.81 -4.11 4.93
CA ALA A 49 -9.18 -4.27 6.33
C ALA A 49 -10.71 -4.31 6.50
N THR A 50 -11.17 -5.16 7.41
CA THR A 50 -12.61 -5.26 7.73
C THR A 50 -13.19 -3.97 8.32
N ARG A 51 -12.36 -3.16 9.00
CA ARG A 51 -12.77 -1.85 9.54
C ARG A 51 -11.59 -0.90 9.67
N THR A 52 -11.87 0.39 9.63
CA THR A 52 -10.91 1.46 9.96
C THR A 52 -11.23 2.08 11.31
N VAL A 53 -10.20 2.56 12.00
CA VAL A 53 -10.34 3.37 13.22
C VAL A 53 -9.73 4.73 12.96
N LYS A 54 -10.42 5.80 13.36
CA LYS A 54 -9.83 7.14 13.31
C LYS A 54 -8.77 7.25 14.41
N LEU A 55 -7.62 7.78 14.03
CA LEU A 55 -6.57 8.16 14.97
C LEU A 55 -6.89 9.56 15.44
N ASP A 56 -7.63 9.68 16.54
CA ASP A 56 -7.81 10.95 17.23
C ASP A 56 -6.46 11.37 17.85
N ASN A 57 -6.03 12.61 17.57
CA ASN A 57 -4.80 13.29 18.04
C ASN A 57 -3.85 12.40 18.84
N GLN A 58 -2.93 11.73 18.14
CA GLN A 58 -1.85 11.01 18.79
C GLN A 58 -0.98 12.00 19.57
N VAL A 59 -0.82 11.75 20.88
CA VAL A 59 -0.03 12.57 21.82
C VAL A 59 1.44 12.53 21.48
#